data_AF-A0AA95SL69-F1
#
_entry.id   AF-A0AA95SL69-F1
#
_cell.length_a   1.000
_cell.length_b   1.000
_cell.length_c   1.000
_cell.angle_alpha   90.00
_cell.angle_beta   90.00
_cell.angle_gamma   90.00
#
_symmetry.space_group_name_H-M   'P 1'
#
loop_
_entity.id
_entity.type
_entity.pdbx_description
1 polymer ?
#
loop_
_entity_poly.entity_id
_entity_poly.type
_entity_poly.pdbx_seq_one_letter_code
_entity_poly.pdbx_strand_id
1 'polypeptide(L)'
;MNSPQAPGLLRRMACFMYEGVLLFGVVFVAGYLYSALTQQRHAMQGQHGLQAFLFVVLGIYFIWFWSHGGQTVAMKAWHLRVVDQQGAPLTQARALLRYLLSWLWFMPALVSVYAMGLHGLGAIFGTLLAGVLGYALLAKLHPQGQFLHDVLSRTRLITQLPPKKA
;
A
#
# COMPACT_ATOMS: atom_id res chain seq x y z
N MET A 1 -23.90 4.99 16.60
CA MET A 1 -23.53 5.31 15.21
C MET A 1 -22.94 4.07 14.57
N ASN A 2 -23.66 3.42 13.64
CA ASN A 2 -23.15 2.22 12.97
C ASN A 2 -21.97 2.62 12.08
N SER A 3 -20.75 2.32 12.52
CA SER A 3 -19.57 2.52 11.68
C SER A 3 -19.72 1.64 10.43
N PRO A 4 -19.57 2.19 9.21
CA PRO A 4 -19.73 1.41 8.00
C PRO A 4 -18.73 0.25 7.99
N GLN A 5 -19.24 -0.97 7.71
CA GLN A 5 -18.39 -2.15 7.58
C GLN A 5 -17.38 -1.95 6.44
N ALA A 6 -16.19 -2.51 6.61
CA ALA A 6 -15.18 -2.49 5.56
C ALA A 6 -15.72 -3.17 4.28
N PRO A 7 -15.33 -2.66 3.09
CA PRO A 7 -15.49 -3.36 1.82
C PRO A 7 -15.12 -4.85 1.89
N GLY A 8 -15.80 -5.69 1.11
CA GLY A 8 -15.48 -7.11 1.02
C GLY A 8 -13.98 -7.35 0.74
N LEU A 9 -13.38 -8.36 1.40
CA LEU A 9 -11.95 -8.61 1.32
C LEU A 9 -11.48 -8.83 -0.12
N LEU A 10 -12.25 -9.58 -0.92
CA LEU A 10 -11.92 -9.83 -2.33
C LEU A 10 -11.78 -8.54 -3.13
N ARG A 11 -12.69 -7.56 -2.93
CA ARG A 11 -12.63 -6.26 -3.62
C ARG A 11 -11.41 -5.45 -3.21
N ARG A 12 -11.01 -5.54 -1.93
CA ARG A 12 -9.78 -4.90 -1.42
C ARG A 12 -8.53 -5.55 -1.98
N MET A 13 -8.51 -6.89 -2.08
CA MET A 13 -7.40 -7.62 -2.69
C MET A 13 -7.29 -7.36 -4.19
N ALA A 14 -8.41 -7.24 -4.90
CA ALA A 14 -8.44 -6.86 -6.31
C ALA A 14 -7.90 -5.43 -6.51
N CYS A 15 -8.30 -4.49 -5.65
CA CYS A 15 -7.72 -3.14 -5.64
C CYS A 15 -6.22 -3.16 -5.33
N PHE A 16 -5.77 -3.97 -4.37
CA PHE A 16 -4.36 -4.12 -4.03
C PHE A 16 -3.53 -4.63 -5.22
N MET A 17 -4.04 -5.66 -5.92
CA MET A 17 -3.38 -6.18 -7.13
C MET A 17 -3.35 -5.14 -8.25
N TYR A 18 -4.47 -4.43 -8.46
CA TYR A 18 -4.55 -3.36 -9.44
C TYR A 18 -3.55 -2.24 -9.13
N GLU A 19 -3.47 -1.81 -7.86
CA GLU A 19 -2.49 -0.82 -7.41
C GLU A 19 -1.07 -1.29 -7.71
N GLY A 20 -0.75 -2.57 -7.50
CA GLY A 20 0.55 -3.16 -7.86
C GLY A 20 0.91 -2.97 -9.34
N VAL A 21 -0.05 -3.14 -10.27
CA VAL A 21 0.16 -2.91 -11.70
C VAL A 21 0.45 -1.44 -12.00
N LEU A 22 -0.28 -0.51 -11.36
CA LEU A 22 -0.02 0.93 -11.54
C LEU A 22 1.35 1.33 -10.98
N LEU A 23 1.69 0.83 -9.79
CA LEU A 23 2.96 1.10 -9.15
C LEU A 23 4.15 0.49 -9.87
N PHE A 24 3.98 -0.61 -10.57
CA PHE A 24 5.02 -1.13 -11.47
C PHE A 24 5.45 -0.06 -12.48
N GLY A 25 4.49 0.62 -13.11
CA GLY A 25 4.79 1.74 -14.02
C GLY A 25 5.47 2.92 -13.32
N VAL A 26 4.98 3.31 -12.14
CA VAL A 26 5.57 4.41 -11.36
C VAL A 26 7.02 4.11 -10.97
N VAL A 27 7.28 2.91 -10.42
CA VAL A 27 8.60 2.47 -9.98
C VAL A 27 9.55 2.32 -11.17
N PHE A 28 9.07 1.83 -12.32
CA PHE A 28 9.87 1.73 -13.53
C PHE A 28 10.36 3.11 -14.00
N VAL A 29 9.44 4.08 -14.14
CA VAL A 29 9.79 5.44 -14.56
C VAL A 29 10.70 6.13 -13.54
N ALA A 30 10.39 5.99 -12.24
CA ALA A 30 11.22 6.54 -11.18
C ALA A 30 12.63 5.93 -11.16
N GLY A 31 12.73 4.61 -11.31
CA GLY A 31 14.01 3.89 -11.37
C GLY A 31 14.84 4.32 -12.58
N TYR A 32 14.21 4.47 -13.75
CA TYR A 32 14.85 5.00 -14.94
C TYR A 32 15.37 6.42 -14.72
N LEU A 33 14.54 7.32 -14.16
CA LEU A 33 14.93 8.70 -13.86
C LEU A 33 16.13 8.74 -12.88
N TYR A 34 16.09 7.94 -11.82
CA TYR A 34 17.19 7.85 -10.86
C TYR A 34 18.49 7.39 -11.54
N SER A 35 18.40 6.34 -12.36
CA SER A 35 19.55 5.80 -13.10
C SER A 35 20.14 6.84 -14.07
N ALA A 36 19.30 7.60 -14.75
CA ALA A 36 19.72 8.65 -15.68
C ALA A 36 20.43 9.81 -14.97
N LEU A 37 19.88 10.26 -13.84
CA LEU A 37 20.42 11.39 -13.06
C LEU A 37 21.72 11.04 -12.33
N THR A 38 21.84 9.82 -11.83
CA THR A 38 23.03 9.38 -11.06
C THR A 38 24.12 8.75 -11.93
N GLN A 39 23.88 8.61 -13.24
CA GLN A 39 24.79 7.95 -14.18
C GLN A 39 25.22 6.56 -13.69
N GLN A 40 24.30 5.84 -13.04
CA GLN A 40 24.58 4.57 -12.39
C GLN A 40 24.91 3.50 -13.45
N ARG A 41 26.21 3.22 -13.65
CA ARG A 41 26.68 2.21 -14.62
C ARG A 41 26.71 0.79 -14.04
N HIS A 42 26.70 0.64 -12.72
CA HIS A 42 26.72 -0.65 -12.03
C HIS A 42 25.53 -0.80 -11.09
N ALA A 43 24.77 -1.89 -11.25
CA ALA A 43 23.56 -2.17 -10.48
C ALA A 43 23.80 -2.30 -8.95
N MET A 44 25.02 -2.70 -8.55
CA MET A 44 25.40 -2.90 -7.14
C MET A 44 25.77 -1.59 -6.43
N GLN A 45 26.04 -0.50 -7.16
CA GLN A 45 26.56 0.74 -6.60
C GLN A 45 25.41 1.76 -6.50
N GLY A 46 24.92 2.04 -5.28
CA GLY A 46 23.79 2.96 -5.07
C GLY A 46 22.43 2.27 -4.82
N GLN A 47 22.40 0.97 -4.55
CA GLN A 47 21.17 0.22 -4.25
C GLN A 47 20.34 0.86 -3.12
N HIS A 48 20.98 1.26 -2.02
CA HIS A 48 20.30 1.93 -0.92
C HIS A 48 19.76 3.32 -1.31
N GLY A 49 20.47 4.03 -2.19
CA GLY A 49 20.02 5.31 -2.74
C GLY A 49 18.78 5.16 -3.60
N LEU A 50 18.76 4.16 -4.49
CA LEU A 50 17.58 3.82 -5.29
C LEU A 50 16.40 3.38 -4.41
N GLN A 51 16.64 2.54 -3.39
CA GLN A 51 15.61 2.12 -2.44
C GLN A 51 15.00 3.31 -1.69
N ALA A 52 15.83 4.22 -1.18
CA ALA A 52 15.37 5.43 -0.52
C ALA A 52 14.59 6.35 -1.48
N PHE A 53 15.08 6.52 -2.71
CA PHE A 53 14.41 7.31 -3.74
C PHE A 53 13.02 6.74 -4.07
N LEU A 54 12.92 5.44 -4.33
CA LEU A 54 11.64 4.78 -4.60
C LEU A 54 10.70 4.84 -3.39
N PHE A 55 11.23 4.69 -2.18
CA PHE A 55 10.44 4.85 -0.95
C PHE A 55 9.83 6.25 -0.85
N VAL A 56 10.58 7.31 -1.20
CA VAL A 56 10.07 8.68 -1.21
C VAL A 56 9.04 8.88 -2.33
N VAL A 57 9.31 8.40 -3.54
CA VAL A 57 8.36 8.51 -4.68
C VAL A 57 7.03 7.83 -4.37
N LEU A 58 7.06 6.61 -3.82
CA LEU A 58 5.86 5.90 -3.39
C LEU A 58 5.15 6.62 -2.24
N GLY A 59 5.92 7.19 -1.30
CA GLY A 59 5.39 8.03 -0.23
C GLY A 59 4.63 9.22 -0.78
N ILE A 60 5.24 10.00 -1.69
CA ILE A 60 4.60 11.14 -2.36
C ILE A 60 3.32 10.70 -3.07
N TYR A 61 3.38 9.63 -3.85
CA TYR A 61 2.22 9.07 -4.55
C TYR A 61 1.07 8.81 -3.58
N PHE A 62 1.27 7.95 -2.58
CA PHE A 62 0.20 7.55 -1.68
C PHE A 62 -0.29 8.68 -0.78
N ILE A 63 0.63 9.45 -0.18
CA ILE A 63 0.29 10.56 0.72
C ILE A 63 -0.54 11.60 -0.03
N TRP A 64 -0.16 11.93 -1.28
CA TRP A 64 -0.92 12.87 -2.09
C TRP A 64 -2.33 12.33 -2.40
N PHE A 65 -2.46 11.14 -2.97
CA PHE A 65 -3.78 10.58 -3.32
C PHE A 65 -4.70 10.37 -2.11
N TRP A 66 -4.14 10.03 -0.94
CA TRP A 66 -4.94 9.82 0.27
C TRP A 66 -5.35 11.11 0.95
N SER A 67 -4.51 12.16 0.89
CA SER A 67 -4.87 13.48 1.42
C SER A 67 -5.75 14.29 0.45
N HIS A 68 -5.54 14.14 -0.86
CA HIS A 68 -6.27 14.82 -1.93
C HIS A 68 -7.31 13.86 -2.54
N GLY A 69 -8.45 13.75 -1.86
CA GLY A 69 -9.60 12.99 -2.34
C GLY A 69 -9.75 11.58 -1.74
N GLY A 70 -8.71 11.04 -1.10
CA GLY A 70 -8.79 9.76 -0.39
C GLY A 70 -8.82 8.53 -1.29
N GLN A 71 -8.51 8.68 -2.58
CA GLN A 71 -8.61 7.59 -3.56
C GLN A 71 -7.45 7.65 -4.56
N THR A 72 -6.67 6.57 -4.64
CA THR A 72 -5.80 6.31 -5.78
C THR A 72 -6.62 5.94 -7.02
N VAL A 73 -5.97 5.83 -8.17
CA VAL A 73 -6.63 5.40 -9.41
C VAL A 73 -7.23 4.00 -9.26
N ALA A 74 -6.50 3.05 -8.66
CA ALA A 74 -7.04 1.71 -8.40
C ALA A 74 -8.24 1.76 -7.43
N MET A 75 -8.14 2.55 -6.37
CA MET A 75 -9.25 2.71 -5.42
C MET A 75 -10.51 3.27 -6.09
N LYS A 76 -10.37 4.23 -7.01
CA LYS A 76 -11.50 4.73 -7.81
C LYS A 76 -12.14 3.63 -8.66
N ALA A 77 -11.32 2.81 -9.34
CA ALA A 77 -11.81 1.70 -10.17
C ALA A 77 -12.63 0.68 -9.36
N TRP A 78 -12.28 0.48 -8.09
CA TRP A 78 -12.93 -0.47 -7.19
C TRP A 78 -13.91 0.16 -6.18
N HIS A 79 -14.28 1.42 -6.36
CA HIS A 79 -15.22 2.14 -5.48
C HIS A 79 -14.80 2.17 -4.00
N LEU A 80 -13.51 2.32 -3.75
CA LEU A 80 -12.91 2.38 -2.41
C LEU A 80 -12.46 3.80 -2.12
N ARG A 81 -12.61 4.25 -0.88
CA ARG A 81 -12.02 5.50 -0.39
C ARG A 81 -11.47 5.31 1.00
N VAL A 82 -10.32 5.91 1.26
CA VAL A 82 -9.81 6.05 2.61
C VAL A 82 -10.31 7.34 3.23
N VAL A 83 -10.81 7.24 4.45
CA VAL A 83 -11.27 8.36 5.27
C VAL A 83 -10.79 8.15 6.70
N ASP A 84 -10.88 9.17 7.54
CA ASP A 84 -10.63 9.00 8.96
C ASP A 84 -11.81 8.37 9.70
N GLN A 85 -11.67 8.18 11.02
CA GLN A 85 -12.71 7.62 11.87
C GLN A 85 -14.01 8.44 11.87
N GLN A 86 -13.96 9.73 11.57
CA GLN A 86 -15.11 10.63 11.46
C GLN A 86 -15.68 10.65 10.04
N GLY A 87 -14.95 10.14 9.05
CA GLY A 87 -15.35 10.13 7.64
C GLY A 87 -14.82 11.33 6.86
N ALA A 88 -13.99 12.15 7.48
CA ALA A 88 -13.35 13.30 6.87
C ALA A 88 -12.14 12.88 6.01
N PRO A 89 -11.70 13.75 5.09
CA PRO A 89 -10.44 13.56 4.36
C PRO A 89 -9.24 13.42 5.31
N LEU A 90 -8.23 12.65 4.90
CA LEU A 90 -7.01 12.50 5.69
C LEU A 90 -6.17 13.77 5.64
N THR A 91 -5.60 14.14 6.77
CA THR A 91 -4.49 15.10 6.81
C THR A 91 -3.23 14.45 6.23
N GLN A 92 -2.28 15.26 5.75
CA GLN A 92 -1.00 14.74 5.25
C GLN A 92 -0.25 13.94 6.32
N ALA A 93 -0.26 14.40 7.57
CA ALA A 93 0.37 13.68 8.69
C ALA A 93 -0.24 12.29 8.91
N ARG A 94 -1.57 12.17 8.83
CA ARG A 94 -2.26 10.87 8.97
C ARG A 94 -1.99 9.97 7.76
N ALA A 95 -1.95 10.54 6.55
CA ALA A 95 -1.59 9.80 5.34
C ALA A 95 -0.14 9.29 5.38
N LEU A 96 0.80 10.08 5.91
CA LEU A 96 2.20 9.66 6.14
C LEU A 96 2.27 8.51 7.14
N LEU A 97 1.60 8.63 8.30
CA LEU A 97 1.54 7.55 9.29
C LEU A 97 0.97 6.27 8.67
N ARG A 98 -0.12 6.38 7.91
CA ARG A 98 -0.71 5.25 7.20
C ARG A 98 0.28 4.65 6.19
N TYR A 99 1.05 5.47 5.47
CA TYR A 99 2.06 5.01 4.52
C TYR A 99 3.15 4.18 5.21
N LEU A 100 3.70 4.70 6.32
CA LEU A 100 4.70 3.98 7.11
C LEU A 100 4.14 2.65 7.64
N LEU A 101 2.92 2.65 8.17
CA LEU A 101 2.27 1.43 8.67
C LEU A 101 1.87 0.45 7.57
N SER A 102 1.71 0.91 6.32
CA SER A 102 1.41 0.03 5.18
C SER A 102 2.57 -0.92 4.87
N TRP A 103 3.80 -0.61 5.31
CA TRP A 103 4.93 -1.54 5.21
C TRP A 103 4.75 -2.82 6.04
N LEU A 104 3.81 -2.85 6.99
CA LEU A 104 3.43 -4.07 7.71
C LEU A 104 2.90 -5.19 6.78
N TRP A 105 2.48 -4.86 5.56
CA TRP A 105 2.12 -5.85 4.54
C TRP A 105 3.30 -6.75 4.15
N PHE A 106 4.53 -6.21 4.14
CA PHE A 106 5.69 -6.88 3.56
C PHE A 106 6.84 -7.07 4.56
N MET A 107 7.03 -6.16 5.51
CA MET A 107 8.16 -6.19 6.46
C MET A 107 8.25 -7.50 7.26
N PRO A 108 7.17 -8.06 7.84
CA PRO A 108 7.28 -9.32 8.57
C PRO A 108 7.79 -10.48 7.69
N ALA A 109 7.31 -10.56 6.45
CA ALA A 109 7.72 -11.59 5.51
C ALA A 109 9.17 -11.39 5.04
N LEU A 110 9.58 -10.14 4.76
CA LEU A 110 10.96 -9.80 4.39
C LEU A 110 11.95 -10.10 5.52
N VAL A 111 11.60 -9.75 6.76
CA VAL A 111 12.41 -10.07 7.94
C VAL A 111 12.53 -11.58 8.11
N SER A 112 11.44 -12.33 7.89
CA SER A 112 11.46 -13.80 7.96
C SER A 112 12.38 -14.40 6.89
N VAL A 113 12.30 -13.92 5.65
CA VAL A 113 13.20 -14.33 4.54
C VAL A 113 14.66 -14.08 4.90
N TYR A 114 14.97 -12.88 5.43
CA TYR A 114 16.33 -12.52 5.83
C TYR A 114 16.83 -13.37 7.00
N ALA A 115 16.04 -13.50 8.07
CA ALA A 115 16.41 -14.22 9.29
C ALA A 115 16.60 -15.73 9.04
N MET A 116 15.83 -16.30 8.12
CA MET A 116 15.91 -17.72 7.77
C MET A 116 16.89 -18.01 6.63
N GLY A 117 17.57 -16.99 6.07
CA GLY A 117 18.52 -17.17 4.98
C GLY A 117 17.90 -17.76 3.71
N LEU A 118 16.65 -17.41 3.40
CA LEU A 118 15.95 -17.97 2.25
C LEU A 118 16.44 -17.29 0.96
N HIS A 119 17.19 -18.02 0.14
CA HIS A 119 17.76 -17.50 -1.12
C HIS A 119 17.04 -18.00 -2.38
N GLY A 120 16.26 -19.07 -2.29
CA GLY A 120 15.53 -19.61 -3.45
C GLY A 120 14.35 -18.73 -3.84
N LEU A 121 14.23 -18.39 -5.13
CA LEU A 121 13.12 -17.59 -5.67
C LEU A 121 11.76 -18.11 -5.20
N GLY A 122 11.51 -19.42 -5.30
CA GLY A 122 10.26 -20.03 -4.85
C GLY A 122 9.99 -19.87 -3.34
N ALA A 123 11.04 -19.98 -2.51
CA ALA A 123 10.92 -19.78 -1.06
C ALA A 123 10.63 -18.32 -0.70
N ILE A 124 11.29 -17.37 -1.38
CA ILE A 124 11.06 -15.93 -1.21
C ILE A 124 9.62 -15.59 -1.62
N PHE A 125 9.20 -15.99 -2.81
CA PHE A 125 7.84 -15.74 -3.31
C PHE A 125 6.78 -16.41 -2.43
N GLY A 126 6.99 -17.65 -2.02
CA GLY A 126 6.08 -18.38 -1.13
C GLY A 126 5.91 -17.69 0.22
N THR A 127 7.01 -17.23 0.82
CA THR A 127 7.00 -16.52 2.11
C THR A 127 6.32 -15.16 2.00
N LEU A 128 6.59 -14.39 0.94
CA LEU A 128 5.93 -13.11 0.68
C LEU A 128 4.42 -13.29 0.45
N LEU A 129 4.02 -14.27 -0.36
CA LEU A 129 2.62 -14.56 -0.62
C LEU A 129 1.89 -14.99 0.66
N ALA A 130 2.49 -15.91 1.44
CA ALA A 130 1.95 -16.33 2.71
C ALA A 130 1.82 -15.15 3.69
N GLY A 131 2.80 -14.26 3.73
CA GLY A 131 2.77 -13.03 4.54
C GLY A 131 1.64 -12.09 4.14
N VAL A 132 1.48 -11.80 2.85
CA VAL A 132 0.41 -10.94 2.33
C VAL A 132 -0.96 -11.56 2.60
N LEU A 133 -1.15 -12.86 2.35
CA LEU A 133 -2.40 -13.55 2.63
C LEU A 133 -2.70 -13.59 4.13
N GLY A 134 -1.69 -13.89 4.96
CA GLY A 134 -1.80 -13.86 6.42
C GLY A 134 -2.22 -12.49 6.93
N TYR A 135 -1.56 -11.42 6.46
CA TYR A 135 -1.90 -10.05 6.81
C TYR A 135 -3.32 -9.66 6.35
N ALA A 136 -3.72 -10.06 5.14
CA ALA A 136 -5.07 -9.83 4.63
C ALA A 136 -6.13 -10.53 5.50
N LEU A 137 -5.83 -11.74 5.99
CA LEU A 137 -6.73 -12.50 6.86
C LEU A 137 -6.82 -11.92 8.27
N LEU A 138 -5.80 -11.21 8.77
CA LEU A 138 -5.90 -10.49 10.04
C LEU A 138 -7.06 -9.47 10.05
N ALA A 139 -7.44 -8.94 8.89
CA ALA A 139 -8.59 -8.06 8.78
C ALA A 139 -9.91 -8.73 9.23
N LYS A 140 -10.02 -10.06 9.10
CA LYS A 140 -11.22 -10.82 9.55
C LYS A 140 -11.34 -10.89 11.08
N LEU A 141 -10.22 -10.71 11.80
CA LEU A 141 -10.23 -10.70 13.27
C LEU A 141 -10.73 -9.38 13.84
N HIS A 142 -10.71 -8.30 13.05
CA HIS A 142 -11.16 -7.00 13.51
C HIS A 142 -12.69 -6.88 13.36
N PRO A 143 -13.43 -6.37 14.37
CA PRO A 143 -14.91 -6.27 14.33
C PRO A 143 -15.46 -5.49 13.13
N GLN A 144 -14.70 -4.51 12.65
CA GLN A 144 -15.08 -3.67 11.49
C GLN A 144 -14.50 -4.19 10.16
N GLY A 145 -13.71 -5.26 10.18
CA GLY A 145 -13.09 -5.83 8.99
C GLY A 145 -11.95 -5.01 8.40
N GLN A 146 -11.42 -4.00 9.10
CA GLN A 146 -10.38 -3.07 8.61
C GLN A 146 -8.98 -3.70 8.73
N PHE A 147 -8.03 -3.25 7.90
CA PHE A 147 -6.65 -3.73 8.00
C PHE A 147 -5.95 -3.13 9.23
N LEU A 148 -4.93 -3.83 9.74
CA LEU A 148 -4.22 -3.41 10.95
C LEU A 148 -3.58 -2.00 10.80
N HIS A 149 -2.98 -1.69 9.64
CA HIS A 149 -2.41 -0.36 9.38
C HIS A 149 -3.48 0.75 9.35
N ASP A 150 -4.69 0.45 8.90
CA ASP A 150 -5.81 1.40 8.94
C ASP A 150 -6.24 1.67 10.39
N VAL A 151 -6.37 0.61 11.19
CA VAL A 151 -6.72 0.73 12.62
C VAL A 151 -5.67 1.57 13.38
N LEU A 152 -4.39 1.25 13.19
CA LEU A 152 -3.27 1.93 13.86
C LEU A 152 -3.13 3.40 13.43
N SER A 153 -3.38 3.71 12.16
CA SER A 153 -3.36 5.10 11.66
C SER A 153 -4.66 5.87 11.91
N ARG A 154 -5.65 5.24 12.55
CA ARG A 154 -7.01 5.79 12.75
C ARG A 154 -7.67 6.18 11.42
N THR A 155 -7.47 5.36 10.39
CA THR A 155 -8.13 5.47 9.10
C THR A 155 -9.06 4.29 8.88
N ARG A 156 -9.92 4.40 7.88
CA ARG A 156 -10.81 3.32 7.47
C ARG A 156 -11.00 3.36 5.97
N LEU A 157 -11.11 2.18 5.39
CA LEU A 157 -11.52 2.02 4.01
C LEU A 157 -13.03 1.87 3.96
N ILE A 158 -13.68 2.71 3.16
CA ILE A 158 -15.13 2.71 2.95
C ILE A 158 -15.45 2.47 1.48
N THR A 159 -16.69 2.06 1.20
CA THR A 159 -17.21 2.04 -0.17
C THR A 159 -17.62 3.46 -0.56
N GLN A 160 -17.17 3.95 -1.71
CA GLN A 160 -17.66 5.18 -2.31
C GLN A 160 -18.15 4.91 -3.73
N LEU A 161 -19.47 4.97 -3.90
CA LEU A 161 -20.10 4.91 -5.22
C LEU A 161 -20.01 6.29 -5.90
N PRO A 162 -19.93 6.34 -7.25
CA PRO A 162 -20.03 7.59 -7.97
C PRO A 162 -21.37 8.28 -7.65
N PRO A 163 -21.42 9.63 -7.65
CA PRO A 163 -22.67 10.34 -7.52
C PRO A 163 -23.62 9.89 -8.64
N LYS A 164 -24.88 9.61 -8.27
CA LYS A 164 -25.92 9.28 -9.24
C LYS A 164 -26.04 10.47 -10.20
N LYS A 165 -25.80 10.28 -11.49
CA LYS A 165 -26.05 11.32 -12.49
C LYS A 165 -27.53 11.69 -12.40
N ALA A 166 -27.81 12.95 -12.11
CA ALA A 166 -29.16 13.52 -12.11
C ALA A 166 -29.68 13.61 -13.54
#